data_AF-A0A2E5GAI0-F1
#
_entry.id   AF-A0A2E5GAI0-F1
#
_cell.length_a   1.000
_cell.length_b   1.000
_cell.length_c   1.000
_cell.angle_alpha   90.00
_cell.angle_beta   90.00
_cell.angle_gamma   90.00
#
_symmetry.space_group_name_H-M   'P 1'
#
loop_
_entity.id
_entity.type
_entity.pdbx_description
1 polymer ?
#
loop_
_entity_poly.entity_id
_entity_poly.type
_entity_poly.pdbx_seq_one_letter_code
_entity_poly.pdbx_strand_id
1 'polypeptide(L)'
;MPLLFGSCSFQTEKEKELSKICDKINSLTPIKLNDSFEFSSFKCDFPIVKLQYRFTEYEWESSEANQEMKLEILNDVEAATNNNVGFKDFRDAGYTFFLDYVDKNNQLLFYLCLRKSSDDTYKIVELSEENGTYDFVELERDEKKPAISKEKRDETVEKIKNENWKKNKDKFTKIFDEEIKSPKEKNQKKLGEYYRPIDTPTGYYKSKGLNFQIKKPSGFEQMEGDRPNIVQKWIKKRGKEDMVIFMVLVKNLPDEMHGISQNEYMQYFKYGSGVDDYKPDDTHNFKFNIAKSNYYTLDNYYGLYYEGKSEGERLGNNVESYYITVQVLLDKHMFSITMSAFEKDIFDSNKELFRLLANSVIFPDQY
;
A
#
# COMPACT_ATOMS: atom_id res chain seq x y z
N MET A 1 -3.02 -3.37 -33.86
CA MET A 1 -1.79 -4.12 -34.17
C MET A 1 -1.41 -4.87 -32.90
N PRO A 2 -1.66 -6.19 -32.79
CA PRO A 2 -1.36 -6.94 -31.56
C PRO A 2 -0.15 -7.88 -31.71
N LEU A 3 0.45 -8.21 -30.54
CA LEU A 3 1.55 -9.15 -30.21
C LEU A 3 2.98 -8.54 -30.24
N LEU A 4 3.93 -8.82 -29.33
CA LEU A 4 4.20 -9.99 -28.48
C LEU A 4 5.07 -9.65 -27.20
N PHE A 5 4.69 -10.21 -26.04
CA PHE A 5 5.42 -10.93 -24.96
C PHE A 5 6.45 -10.28 -23.99
N GLY A 6 6.20 -10.51 -22.69
CA GLY A 6 7.22 -10.79 -21.67
C GLY A 6 7.09 -12.25 -21.20
N SER A 7 8.13 -13.06 -21.44
CA SER A 7 8.17 -14.49 -21.13
C SER A 7 8.40 -14.76 -19.64
N CYS A 8 7.50 -15.49 -18.98
CA CYS A 8 7.89 -16.32 -17.83
C CYS A 8 8.54 -17.59 -18.37
N SER A 9 9.80 -17.83 -18.01
CA SER A 9 10.43 -19.13 -18.25
C SER A 9 9.79 -20.16 -17.31
N PHE A 10 8.74 -20.84 -17.77
CA PHE A 10 8.15 -21.97 -17.06
C PHE A 10 9.14 -23.13 -17.05
N GLN A 11 9.70 -23.44 -15.88
CA GLN A 11 10.71 -24.47 -15.73
C GLN A 11 10.13 -25.84 -15.34
N THR A 12 8.85 -25.93 -14.95
CA THR A 12 8.23 -27.23 -14.61
C THR A 12 6.99 -27.56 -15.47
N GLU A 13 6.72 -28.85 -15.72
CA GLU A 13 5.49 -29.27 -16.43
C GLU A 13 4.21 -28.82 -15.73
N LYS A 14 4.24 -28.72 -14.39
CA LYS A 14 3.13 -28.23 -13.57
C LYS A 14 2.77 -26.77 -13.89
N GLU A 15 3.77 -25.92 -14.11
CA GLU A 15 3.56 -24.52 -14.49
C GLU A 15 2.96 -24.37 -15.89
N LYS A 16 3.33 -25.26 -16.83
CA LYS A 16 2.73 -25.32 -18.17
C LYS A 16 1.28 -25.79 -18.13
N GLU A 17 0.94 -26.73 -17.26
CA GLU A 17 -0.47 -27.12 -17.04
C GLU A 17 -1.27 -25.98 -16.40
N LEU A 18 -0.71 -25.28 -15.42
CA LEU A 18 -1.34 -24.13 -14.77
C LEU A 18 -1.65 -22.99 -15.75
N SER A 19 -0.71 -22.64 -16.64
CA SER A 19 -0.94 -21.63 -17.69
C SER A 19 -2.15 -21.98 -18.57
N LYS A 20 -2.27 -23.24 -19.00
CA LYS A 20 -3.41 -23.70 -19.82
C LYS A 20 -4.73 -23.58 -19.07
N ILE A 21 -4.72 -23.76 -17.75
CA ILE A 21 -5.92 -23.65 -16.90
C ILE A 21 -6.33 -22.18 -16.76
N CYS A 22 -5.39 -21.25 -16.55
CA CYS A 22 -5.65 -19.81 -16.51
C CYS A 22 -6.27 -19.30 -17.82
N ASP A 23 -5.73 -19.73 -18.96
CA ASP A 23 -6.26 -19.38 -20.29
C ASP A 23 -7.71 -19.88 -20.48
N LYS A 24 -8.01 -21.09 -19.99
CA LYS A 24 -9.34 -21.68 -20.04
C LYS A 24 -10.36 -20.89 -19.20
N ILE A 25 -9.99 -20.45 -17.98
CA ILE A 25 -10.86 -19.62 -17.12
C ILE A 25 -11.15 -18.26 -17.76
N ASN A 26 -10.12 -17.59 -18.29
CA ASN A 26 -10.25 -16.31 -18.99
C ASN A 26 -11.16 -16.41 -20.23
N SER A 27 -11.12 -17.54 -20.93
CA SER A 27 -11.95 -17.75 -22.13
C SER A 27 -13.43 -18.03 -21.83
N LEU A 28 -13.75 -18.49 -20.62
CA LEU A 28 -15.09 -18.99 -20.25
C LEU A 28 -15.86 -18.03 -19.32
N THR A 29 -15.26 -16.93 -18.90
CA THR A 29 -15.88 -15.94 -18.01
C THR A 29 -15.83 -14.53 -18.62
N PRO A 30 -16.84 -13.68 -18.42
CA PRO A 30 -16.83 -12.28 -18.88
C PRO A 30 -15.90 -11.38 -18.03
N ILE A 31 -14.93 -11.98 -17.33
CA ILE A 31 -14.02 -11.36 -16.38
C ILE A 31 -12.65 -11.26 -17.06
N LYS A 32 -12.03 -10.07 -17.05
CA LYS A 32 -10.60 -9.94 -17.38
C LYS A 32 -9.79 -10.13 -16.09
N LEU A 33 -9.16 -11.28 -15.93
CA LEU A 33 -8.16 -11.49 -14.88
C LEU A 33 -6.89 -10.70 -15.26
N ASN A 34 -6.31 -9.95 -14.31
CA ASN A 34 -5.01 -9.29 -14.51
C ASN A 34 -3.88 -10.34 -14.44
N ASP A 35 -2.76 -10.08 -15.13
CA ASP A 35 -1.62 -11.00 -15.32
C ASP A 35 -0.86 -11.40 -14.04
N SER A 36 -1.28 -10.96 -12.85
CA SER A 36 -0.59 -11.20 -11.57
C SER A 36 -1.36 -12.23 -10.72
N PHE A 37 -1.25 -13.50 -11.09
CA PHE A 37 -1.50 -14.60 -10.16
C PHE A 37 -0.21 -14.92 -9.39
N GLU A 38 -0.23 -14.82 -8.06
CA GLU A 38 0.83 -15.37 -7.21
C GLU A 38 0.36 -16.71 -6.62
N PHE A 39 0.88 -17.83 -7.16
CA PHE A 39 0.74 -19.14 -6.55
C PHE A 39 1.96 -19.42 -5.68
N SER A 40 1.84 -19.19 -4.37
CA SER A 40 2.86 -19.63 -3.42
C SER A 40 2.66 -21.12 -3.12
N SER A 41 3.54 -21.99 -3.61
CA SER A 41 3.56 -23.39 -3.22
C SER A 41 4.09 -23.51 -1.78
N PHE A 42 3.20 -23.44 -0.81
CA PHE A 42 3.49 -23.97 0.52
C PHE A 42 3.31 -25.48 0.46
N LYS A 43 4.09 -26.24 1.25
CA LYS A 43 3.76 -27.62 1.59
C LYS A 43 2.44 -27.60 2.39
N CYS A 44 1.33 -27.49 1.70
CA CYS A 44 0.00 -27.69 2.24
C CYS A 44 -0.55 -28.95 1.59
N ASP A 45 -1.27 -29.76 2.37
CA ASP A 45 -2.01 -30.92 1.87
C ASP A 45 -3.11 -30.53 0.87
N PHE A 46 -3.38 -29.23 0.72
CA PHE A 46 -4.34 -28.62 -0.20
C PHE A 46 -3.71 -27.43 -0.95
N PRO A 47 -3.72 -27.40 -2.29
CA PRO A 47 -3.18 -26.30 -3.06
C PRO A 47 -4.05 -25.03 -2.93
N ILE A 48 -3.41 -23.86 -2.87
CA ILE A 48 -4.08 -22.57 -2.61
C ILE A 48 -4.09 -21.72 -3.89
N VAL A 49 -5.25 -21.12 -4.21
CA VAL A 49 -5.43 -20.11 -5.26
C VAL A 49 -5.75 -18.76 -4.62
N LYS A 50 -5.01 -17.71 -4.97
CA LYS A 50 -5.34 -16.33 -4.58
C LYS A 50 -5.91 -15.56 -5.78
N LEU A 51 -7.05 -14.91 -5.57
CA LEU A 51 -7.77 -14.12 -6.56
C LEU A 51 -7.96 -12.71 -5.99
N GLN A 52 -7.70 -11.67 -6.78
CA GLN A 52 -7.93 -10.28 -6.37
C GLN A 52 -8.98 -9.61 -7.26
N TYR A 53 -9.99 -9.01 -6.65
CA TYR A 53 -11.11 -8.32 -7.30
C TYR A 53 -11.05 -6.83 -6.98
N ARG A 54 -10.98 -6.00 -8.03
CA ARG A 54 -10.94 -4.53 -7.89
C ARG A 54 -12.27 -3.91 -8.28
N PHE A 55 -12.84 -3.08 -7.41
CA PHE A 55 -14.02 -2.27 -7.72
C PHE A 55 -13.62 -0.89 -8.24
N THR A 56 -13.93 -0.60 -9.51
CA THR A 56 -13.47 0.62 -10.19
C THR A 56 -14.39 1.83 -10.03
N GLU A 57 -15.68 1.63 -9.76
CA GLU A 57 -16.68 2.71 -9.71
C GLU A 57 -17.13 3.09 -8.30
N TYR A 58 -16.56 2.45 -7.28
CA TYR A 58 -16.99 2.64 -5.90
C TYR A 58 -16.11 3.68 -5.19
N GLU A 59 -16.69 4.83 -4.83
CA GLU A 59 -16.10 5.85 -3.94
C GLU A 59 -16.74 5.71 -2.55
N TRP A 60 -15.94 5.68 -1.48
CA TRP A 60 -16.33 5.01 -0.25
C TRP A 60 -16.13 5.84 1.04
N GLU A 61 -17.13 5.89 1.93
CA GLU A 61 -17.11 6.72 3.17
C GLU A 61 -17.55 6.02 4.51
N SER A 62 -18.10 4.78 4.59
CA SER A 62 -18.52 4.21 5.90
C SER A 62 -18.59 2.68 6.05
N SER A 63 -18.21 2.12 7.22
CA SER A 63 -18.08 0.68 7.51
C SER A 63 -19.32 -0.21 7.31
N GLU A 64 -20.53 0.33 7.33
CA GLU A 64 -21.78 -0.45 7.23
C GLU A 64 -22.00 -1.03 5.83
N ALA A 65 -21.69 -0.28 4.77
CA ALA A 65 -21.89 -0.78 3.41
C ALA A 65 -20.87 -1.89 3.01
N ASN A 66 -19.80 -2.11 3.80
CA ASN A 66 -18.79 -3.14 3.57
C ASN A 66 -19.37 -4.48 4.03
N GLN A 67 -20.20 -4.45 5.08
CA GLN A 67 -20.93 -5.62 5.55
C GLN A 67 -22.04 -6.00 4.56
N GLU A 68 -22.80 -5.03 4.04
CA GLU A 68 -23.83 -5.29 3.02
C GLU A 68 -23.23 -5.85 1.73
N MET A 69 -22.13 -5.26 1.24
CA MET A 69 -21.40 -5.74 0.08
C MET A 69 -20.78 -7.13 0.31
N LYS A 70 -20.17 -7.38 1.47
CA LYS A 70 -19.68 -8.71 1.86
C LYS A 70 -20.83 -9.72 1.77
N LEU A 71 -21.98 -9.43 2.37
CA LEU A 71 -23.17 -10.31 2.37
C LEU A 71 -23.70 -10.61 0.97
N GLU A 72 -23.72 -9.63 0.06
CA GLU A 72 -24.13 -9.85 -1.33
C GLU A 72 -23.17 -10.81 -2.04
N ILE A 73 -21.87 -10.53 -1.93
CA ILE A 73 -20.80 -11.30 -2.60
C ILE A 73 -20.68 -12.72 -2.04
N LEU A 74 -20.90 -12.92 -0.73
CA LEU A 74 -20.89 -14.25 -0.10
C LEU A 74 -21.82 -15.23 -0.82
N ASN A 75 -23.03 -14.77 -1.18
CA ASN A 75 -24.03 -15.63 -1.82
C ASN A 75 -23.67 -15.99 -3.26
N ASP A 76 -23.09 -15.04 -4.00
CA ASP A 76 -22.75 -15.22 -5.41
C ASP A 76 -21.50 -16.08 -5.59
N VAL A 77 -20.51 -15.97 -4.70
CA VAL A 77 -19.22 -16.65 -4.84
C VAL A 77 -19.33 -18.16 -4.61
N GLU A 78 -20.07 -18.63 -3.61
CA GLU A 78 -20.27 -20.07 -3.41
C GLU A 78 -21.03 -20.69 -4.59
N ALA A 79 -22.10 -20.03 -5.05
CA ALA A 79 -22.89 -20.50 -6.18
C ALA A 79 -22.06 -20.50 -7.47
N ALA A 80 -21.28 -19.45 -7.71
CA ALA A 80 -20.38 -19.38 -8.85
C ALA A 80 -19.32 -20.48 -8.80
N THR A 81 -18.66 -20.69 -7.66
CA THR A 81 -17.58 -21.69 -7.54
C THR A 81 -18.11 -23.12 -7.71
N ASN A 82 -19.28 -23.41 -7.14
CA ASN A 82 -19.88 -24.75 -7.23
C ASN A 82 -20.49 -25.03 -8.62
N ASN A 83 -21.07 -24.04 -9.29
CA ASN A 83 -21.81 -24.26 -10.54
C ASN A 83 -21.04 -23.90 -11.81
N ASN A 84 -19.95 -23.12 -11.72
CA ASN A 84 -19.20 -22.70 -12.89
C ASN A 84 -18.24 -23.81 -13.37
N VAL A 85 -18.40 -24.22 -14.62
CA VAL A 85 -17.59 -25.27 -15.27
C VAL A 85 -16.10 -24.92 -15.30
N GLY A 86 -15.74 -23.64 -15.34
CA GLY A 86 -14.36 -23.17 -15.29
C GLY A 86 -13.62 -23.48 -13.98
N PHE A 87 -14.35 -23.72 -12.89
CA PHE A 87 -13.78 -24.07 -11.58
C PHE A 87 -13.75 -25.58 -11.32
N LYS A 88 -14.32 -26.40 -12.22
CA LYS A 88 -14.48 -27.85 -12.01
C LYS A 88 -13.15 -28.53 -11.71
N ASP A 89 -12.11 -28.26 -12.50
CA ASP A 89 -10.82 -28.94 -12.37
C ASP A 89 -10.15 -28.64 -11.00
N PHE A 90 -10.35 -27.43 -10.47
CA PHE A 90 -9.88 -27.02 -9.14
C PHE A 90 -10.75 -27.59 -8.02
N ARG A 91 -12.07 -27.61 -8.23
CA ARG A 91 -13.02 -28.19 -7.29
C ARG A 91 -12.73 -29.67 -7.06
N ASP A 92 -12.56 -30.40 -8.15
CA ASP A 92 -12.29 -31.84 -8.14
C ASP A 92 -10.95 -32.15 -7.47
N ALA A 93 -9.96 -31.26 -7.63
CA ALA A 93 -8.64 -31.37 -7.01
C ALA A 93 -8.53 -30.80 -5.59
N GLY A 94 -9.62 -30.28 -5.00
CA GLY A 94 -9.66 -29.87 -3.58
C GLY A 94 -8.85 -28.62 -3.24
N TYR A 95 -8.76 -27.65 -4.16
CA TYR A 95 -8.08 -26.39 -3.92
C TYR A 95 -8.77 -25.55 -2.82
N THR A 96 -8.03 -24.64 -2.19
CA THR A 96 -8.58 -23.59 -1.35
C THR A 96 -8.47 -22.25 -2.07
N PHE A 97 -9.53 -21.46 -2.10
CA PHE A 97 -9.53 -20.14 -2.75
C PHE A 97 -9.53 -19.01 -1.73
N PHE A 98 -8.64 -18.05 -1.90
CA PHE A 98 -8.65 -16.78 -1.19
C PHE A 98 -9.02 -15.68 -2.18
N LEU A 99 -10.05 -14.91 -1.86
CA LEU A 99 -10.56 -13.85 -2.73
C LEU A 99 -10.42 -12.52 -2.00
N ASP A 100 -9.48 -11.70 -2.44
CA ASP A 100 -9.20 -10.37 -1.91
C ASP A 100 -10.04 -9.33 -2.66
N TYR A 101 -10.90 -8.60 -1.96
CA TYR A 101 -11.69 -7.53 -2.54
C TYR A 101 -11.07 -6.18 -2.18
N VAL A 102 -10.68 -5.41 -3.19
CA VAL A 102 -9.98 -4.14 -3.04
C VAL A 102 -10.72 -2.99 -3.72
N ASP A 103 -10.57 -1.78 -3.19
CA ASP A 103 -11.12 -0.56 -3.80
C ASP A 103 -10.29 -0.10 -5.02
N LYS A 104 -10.72 1.01 -5.64
CA LYS A 104 -10.02 1.62 -6.79
C LYS A 104 -8.58 2.07 -6.48
N ASN A 105 -8.23 2.23 -5.20
CA ASN A 105 -6.90 2.62 -4.72
C ASN A 105 -6.09 1.41 -4.22
N ASN A 106 -6.55 0.17 -4.45
CA ASN A 106 -5.97 -1.08 -3.93
C ASN A 106 -6.00 -1.24 -2.41
N GLN A 107 -6.86 -0.51 -1.70
CA GLN A 107 -7.10 -0.74 -0.28
C GLN A 107 -7.99 -1.97 -0.11
N LEU A 108 -7.57 -2.92 0.74
CA LEU A 108 -8.35 -4.12 1.07
C LEU A 108 -9.65 -3.72 1.77
N LEU A 109 -10.77 -4.17 1.22
CA LEU A 109 -12.11 -4.00 1.78
C LEU A 109 -12.45 -5.17 2.69
N PHE A 110 -12.33 -6.39 2.15
CA PHE A 110 -12.45 -7.65 2.87
C PHE A 110 -11.84 -8.79 2.03
N TYR A 111 -11.66 -9.95 2.64
CA TYR A 111 -11.30 -11.17 1.93
C TYR A 111 -12.30 -12.28 2.26
N LEU A 112 -12.41 -13.25 1.36
CA LEU A 112 -13.18 -14.48 1.55
C LEU A 112 -12.27 -15.69 1.37
N CYS A 113 -12.48 -16.73 2.16
CA CYS A 113 -11.83 -18.02 1.98
C CYS A 113 -12.88 -19.06 1.60
N LEU A 114 -12.71 -19.76 0.48
CA LEU A 114 -13.55 -20.88 0.09
C LEU A 114 -12.76 -22.17 0.17
N ARG A 115 -13.34 -23.15 0.86
CA ARG A 115 -12.77 -24.48 1.04
C ARG A 115 -13.79 -25.55 0.69
N LYS A 116 -13.30 -26.66 0.17
CA LYS A 116 -14.11 -27.85 -0.06
C LYS A 116 -14.56 -28.46 1.28
N SER A 117 -15.86 -28.53 1.49
CA SER A 117 -16.50 -29.19 2.62
C SER A 117 -16.58 -30.71 2.40
N SER A 118 -16.99 -31.44 3.44
CA SER A 118 -17.14 -32.90 3.40
C SER A 118 -18.23 -33.38 2.43
N ASP A 119 -19.18 -32.51 2.07
CA ASP A 119 -20.23 -32.78 1.08
C ASP A 119 -19.79 -32.56 -0.39
N ASP A 120 -18.48 -32.38 -0.60
CA ASP A 120 -17.83 -32.09 -1.88
C ASP A 120 -18.16 -30.71 -2.47
N THR A 121 -18.90 -29.86 -1.75
CA THR A 121 -19.20 -28.48 -2.14
C THR A 121 -18.23 -27.49 -1.51
N TYR A 122 -18.03 -26.35 -2.17
CA TYR A 122 -17.22 -25.27 -1.64
C TYR A 122 -18.06 -24.35 -0.76
N LYS A 123 -17.56 -24.10 0.44
CA LYS A 123 -18.16 -23.27 1.48
C LYS A 123 -17.23 -22.15 1.88
N ILE A 124 -17.79 -21.01 2.23
CA ILE A 124 -17.04 -19.90 2.79
C ILE A 124 -16.75 -20.20 4.26
N VAL A 125 -15.49 -20.05 4.60
CA VAL A 125 -14.97 -20.24 5.96
C VAL A 125 -14.36 -18.95 6.46
N GLU A 126 -14.62 -18.61 7.72
CA GLU A 126 -13.87 -17.56 8.40
C GLU A 126 -12.60 -18.14 9.01
N LEU A 127 -11.52 -17.36 8.92
CA LEU A 127 -10.28 -17.62 9.63
C LEU A 127 -10.44 -17.05 11.03
N SER A 128 -10.59 -17.93 12.01
CA SER A 128 -10.46 -17.56 13.41
C SER A 128 -9.04 -17.88 13.88
N GLU A 129 -8.35 -16.89 14.43
CA GLU A 129 -7.07 -17.11 15.09
C GLU A 129 -7.33 -17.36 16.58
N GLU A 130 -7.30 -18.61 17.00
CA GLU A 130 -7.31 -18.98 18.42
C GLU A 130 -5.96 -19.62 18.77
N ASN A 131 -5.26 -19.03 19.76
CA ASN A 131 -3.99 -19.55 20.29
C ASN A 131 -2.85 -19.71 19.25
N GLY A 132 -2.82 -18.89 18.21
CA GLY A 132 -1.79 -18.94 17.16
C GLY A 132 -1.96 -20.11 16.18
N THR A 133 -3.09 -20.81 16.24
CA THR A 133 -3.54 -21.76 15.22
C THR A 133 -4.72 -21.16 14.47
N TYR A 134 -4.68 -21.24 13.13
CA TYR A 134 -5.79 -20.84 12.29
C TYR A 134 -6.78 -21.99 12.20
N ASP A 135 -7.94 -21.80 12.83
CA ASP A 135 -9.09 -22.68 12.65
C ASP A 135 -10.06 -22.09 11.63
N PHE A 136 -10.70 -22.98 10.89
CA PHE A 136 -11.70 -22.64 9.88
C PHE A 136 -13.09 -22.89 10.45
N VAL A 137 -13.88 -21.84 10.57
CA VAL A 137 -15.27 -21.93 11.01
C VAL A 137 -16.18 -21.70 9.81
N GLU A 138 -17.04 -22.67 9.50
CA GLU A 138 -18.06 -22.50 8.45
C GLU A 138 -19.06 -21.43 8.90
N LEU A 139 -19.33 -20.46 8.04
CA LEU A 139 -20.28 -19.39 8.34
C LEU A 139 -21.72 -19.93 8.29
N GLU A 140 -22.40 -19.96 9.43
CA GLU A 140 -23.83 -20.27 9.47
C GLU A 140 -24.64 -19.14 8.80
N ARG A 141 -25.46 -19.49 7.80
CA ARG A 141 -26.37 -18.54 7.16
C ARG A 141 -27.57 -18.28 8.06
N ASP A 142 -27.96 -17.02 8.18
CA ASP A 142 -29.24 -16.65 8.75
C ASP A 142 -30.33 -16.88 7.69
N GLU A 143 -30.89 -18.09 7.63
CA GLU A 143 -31.83 -18.57 6.59
C GLU A 143 -33.15 -17.75 6.48
N LYS A 144 -33.32 -16.71 7.29
CA LYS A 144 -34.58 -15.93 7.41
C LYS A 144 -34.63 -14.62 6.62
N LYS A 145 -33.58 -14.19 5.91
CA LYS A 145 -33.65 -12.98 5.07
C LYS A 145 -33.83 -13.33 3.59
N PRO A 146 -35.01 -13.08 2.99
CA PRO A 146 -35.20 -13.30 1.55
C PRO A 146 -34.36 -12.31 0.73
N ALA A 147 -33.84 -12.78 -0.40
CA ALA A 147 -33.14 -11.96 -1.38
C ALA A 147 -33.99 -10.73 -1.76
N ILE A 148 -33.42 -9.54 -1.59
CA ILE A 148 -34.08 -8.27 -1.92
C ILE A 148 -34.20 -8.21 -3.45
N SER A 149 -35.41 -7.99 -3.96
CA SER A 149 -35.63 -7.86 -5.41
C SER A 149 -34.88 -6.65 -5.97
N LYS A 150 -34.42 -6.75 -7.22
CA LYS A 150 -33.67 -5.69 -7.92
C LYS A 150 -34.37 -4.32 -7.91
N GLU A 151 -35.70 -4.30 -8.00
CA GLU A 151 -36.49 -3.06 -7.89
C GLU A 151 -36.44 -2.42 -6.50
N LYS A 152 -36.52 -3.24 -5.42
CA LYS A 152 -36.39 -2.74 -4.04
C LYS A 152 -34.96 -2.26 -3.75
N ARG A 153 -33.97 -2.83 -4.44
CA ARG A 153 -32.57 -2.40 -4.39
C ARG A 153 -32.39 -1.01 -4.99
N ASP A 154 -32.95 -0.77 -6.17
CA ASP A 154 -32.84 0.53 -6.86
C ASP A 154 -33.59 1.66 -6.11
N GLU A 155 -34.78 1.39 -5.56
CA GLU A 155 -35.52 2.35 -4.73
C GLU A 155 -34.79 2.71 -3.43
N THR A 156 -34.14 1.74 -2.78
CA THR A 156 -33.41 1.97 -1.52
C THR A 156 -32.17 2.82 -1.76
N VAL A 157 -31.43 2.57 -2.85
CA VAL A 157 -30.26 3.37 -3.25
C VAL A 157 -30.65 4.81 -3.58
N GLU A 158 -31.76 5.01 -4.27
CA GLU A 158 -32.22 6.35 -4.65
C GLU A 158 -32.73 7.16 -3.43
N LYS A 159 -33.36 6.48 -2.47
CA LYS A 159 -33.79 7.10 -1.21
C LYS A 159 -32.60 7.53 -0.33
N ILE A 160 -31.58 6.68 -0.21
CA ILE A 160 -30.35 6.98 0.55
C ILE A 160 -29.57 8.14 -0.08
N LYS A 161 -29.45 8.19 -1.41
CA LYS A 161 -28.81 9.31 -2.13
C LYS A 161 -29.50 10.64 -1.84
N ASN A 162 -30.83 10.67 -1.83
CA ASN A 162 -31.61 11.89 -1.60
C ASN A 162 -31.60 12.37 -0.15
N GLU A 163 -31.62 11.45 0.83
CA GLU A 163 -31.57 11.80 2.26
C GLU A 163 -30.18 12.29 2.68
N ASN A 164 -29.10 11.65 2.20
CA ASN A 164 -27.73 12.08 2.46
C ASN A 164 -27.38 13.41 1.77
N TRP A 165 -27.88 13.65 0.56
CA TRP A 165 -27.70 14.92 -0.14
C TRP A 165 -28.29 16.10 0.63
N LYS A 166 -29.52 15.98 1.15
CA LYS A 166 -30.15 17.04 1.95
C LYS A 166 -29.42 17.29 3.26
N LYS A 167 -29.04 16.23 3.98
CA LYS A 167 -28.36 16.32 5.28
C LYS A 167 -26.96 16.92 5.16
N ASN A 168 -26.26 16.64 4.06
CA ASN A 168 -24.94 17.19 3.79
C ASN A 168 -24.99 18.62 3.24
N LYS A 169 -25.98 18.98 2.43
CA LYS A 169 -26.14 20.35 1.91
C LYS A 169 -26.24 21.39 3.02
N ASP A 170 -27.03 21.12 4.06
CA ASP A 170 -27.19 22.05 5.20
C ASP A 170 -25.93 22.16 6.06
N LYS A 171 -25.18 21.05 6.20
CA LYS A 171 -23.87 21.02 6.87
C LYS A 171 -22.81 21.80 6.08
N PHE A 172 -22.80 21.65 4.75
CA PHE A 172 -21.88 22.35 3.86
C PHE A 172 -22.13 23.85 3.84
N THR A 173 -23.40 24.28 3.79
CA THR A 173 -23.75 25.72 3.75
C THR A 173 -23.32 26.43 5.05
N LYS A 174 -23.43 25.74 6.19
CA LYS A 174 -23.01 26.27 7.50
C LYS A 174 -21.49 26.39 7.65
N ILE A 175 -20.74 25.42 7.12
CA ILE A 175 -19.27 25.45 7.10
C ILE A 175 -18.77 26.56 6.15
N PHE A 176 -19.44 26.75 5.01
CA PHE A 176 -19.08 27.78 4.03
C PHE A 176 -19.27 29.20 4.57
N ASP A 177 -20.35 29.45 5.30
CA ASP A 177 -20.65 30.78 5.87
C ASP A 177 -19.76 31.14 7.07
N GLU A 178 -19.25 30.15 7.81
CA GLU A 178 -18.31 30.34 8.92
C GLU A 178 -16.86 30.57 8.44
N GLU A 179 -16.45 29.97 7.31
CA GLU A 179 -15.10 30.11 6.76
C GLU A 179 -14.83 31.45 6.03
N ILE A 180 -15.85 32.17 5.56
CA ILE A 180 -15.67 33.43 4.81
C ILE A 180 -15.34 34.63 5.74
N LYS A 181 -15.51 34.51 7.07
CA LYS A 181 -15.34 35.63 8.02
C LYS A 181 -13.95 35.76 8.68
N SER A 182 -12.93 34.98 8.31
CA SER A 182 -11.57 35.14 8.87
C SER A 182 -10.45 34.95 7.83
N PRO A 183 -9.79 36.03 7.37
CA PRO A 183 -8.67 35.90 6.44
C PRO A 183 -7.33 35.73 7.19
N LYS A 184 -6.88 34.49 7.42
CA LYS A 184 -5.45 34.17 7.71
C LYS A 184 -5.00 32.83 7.09
N GLU A 185 -4.12 32.93 6.08
CA GLU A 185 -3.18 31.93 5.51
C GLU A 185 -3.60 30.44 5.36
N LYS A 186 -4.42 30.11 4.35
CA LYS A 186 -4.71 28.72 3.91
C LYS A 186 -3.75 28.15 2.83
N ASN A 187 -2.43 28.34 2.94
CA ASN A 187 -1.46 27.84 1.92
C ASN A 187 -0.31 27.01 2.53
N GLN A 188 -0.59 25.98 3.34
CA GLN A 188 0.48 25.23 4.04
C GLN A 188 0.80 23.80 3.54
N LYS A 189 0.07 23.23 2.57
CA LYS A 189 0.35 21.87 2.07
C LYS A 189 0.36 21.80 0.53
N LYS A 190 1.34 22.46 -0.09
CA LYS A 190 1.54 22.41 -1.55
C LYS A 190 2.98 22.02 -1.87
N LEU A 191 3.16 21.37 -3.01
CA LEU A 191 4.47 21.10 -3.60
C LEU A 191 4.71 22.10 -4.74
N GLY A 192 5.97 22.47 -4.95
CA GLY A 192 6.42 23.31 -6.05
C GLY A 192 6.98 22.49 -7.21
N GLU A 193 7.91 23.10 -7.93
CA GLU A 193 8.62 22.48 -9.06
C GLU A 193 9.49 21.30 -8.64
N TYR A 194 9.81 20.45 -9.62
CA TYR A 194 10.75 19.36 -9.44
C TYR A 194 12.16 19.86 -9.15
N TYR A 195 12.80 19.23 -8.17
CA TYR A 195 14.23 19.21 -7.97
C TYR A 195 14.80 17.98 -8.66
N ARG A 196 15.89 18.17 -9.41
CA ARG A 196 16.66 17.09 -10.03
C ARG A 196 18.13 17.28 -9.63
N PRO A 197 18.76 16.29 -8.98
CA PRO A 197 20.14 16.42 -8.52
C PRO A 197 21.12 16.56 -9.69
N ILE A 198 20.81 15.95 -10.84
CA ILE A 198 21.61 15.98 -12.06
C ILE A 198 21.77 17.39 -12.66
N ASP A 199 20.84 18.31 -12.35
CA ASP A 199 20.89 19.69 -12.84
C ASP A 199 21.96 20.54 -12.11
N THR A 200 22.57 20.02 -11.04
CA THR A 200 23.60 20.71 -10.27
C THR A 200 24.84 19.83 -10.09
N PRO A 201 26.07 20.38 -10.19
CA PRO A 201 27.28 19.58 -9.97
C PRO A 201 27.30 18.92 -8.58
N THR A 202 26.97 19.66 -7.53
CA THR A 202 26.97 19.14 -6.15
C THR A 202 25.90 18.06 -5.93
N GLY A 203 24.70 18.25 -6.49
CA GLY A 203 23.64 17.25 -6.47
C GLY A 203 24.06 15.96 -7.16
N TYR A 204 24.64 16.04 -8.36
CA TYR A 204 25.11 14.88 -9.12
C TYR A 204 26.13 14.03 -8.36
N TYR A 205 27.15 14.66 -7.75
CA TYR A 205 28.15 13.93 -6.97
C TYR A 205 27.55 13.29 -5.71
N LYS A 206 26.66 13.99 -5.01
CA LYS A 206 26.03 13.48 -3.78
C LYS A 206 25.02 12.36 -4.08
N SER A 207 24.34 12.42 -5.22
CA SER A 207 23.45 11.35 -5.70
C SER A 207 24.20 10.16 -6.30
N LYS A 208 25.52 10.26 -6.50
CA LYS A 208 26.36 9.19 -7.07
C LYS A 208 25.83 8.74 -8.44
N GLY A 209 25.37 9.73 -9.21
CA GLY A 209 24.75 9.52 -10.51
C GLY A 209 23.34 8.93 -10.48
N LEU A 210 22.72 8.68 -9.32
CA LEU A 210 21.32 8.27 -9.26
C LEU A 210 20.44 9.39 -9.84
N ASN A 211 19.70 9.07 -10.90
CA ASN A 211 18.78 9.96 -11.57
C ASN A 211 17.40 9.86 -10.89
N PHE A 212 17.00 10.91 -10.19
CA PHE A 212 15.67 11.00 -9.60
C PHE A 212 15.12 12.43 -9.70
N GLN A 213 13.81 12.56 -9.57
CA GLN A 213 13.12 13.84 -9.48
C GLN A 213 12.25 13.82 -8.22
N ILE A 214 12.11 14.94 -7.55
CA ILE A 214 11.23 15.09 -6.39
C ILE A 214 10.73 16.52 -6.32
N LYS A 215 9.44 16.77 -6.05
CA LYS A 215 8.96 18.15 -5.94
C LYS A 215 9.44 18.81 -4.67
N LYS A 216 9.66 20.13 -4.71
CA LYS A 216 10.07 20.89 -3.52
C LYS A 216 8.86 21.14 -2.60
N PRO A 217 8.97 21.00 -1.27
CA PRO A 217 7.88 21.39 -0.37
C PRO A 217 7.75 22.92 -0.32
N SER A 218 6.57 23.46 -0.65
CA SER A 218 6.37 24.91 -0.74
C SER A 218 6.50 25.58 0.62
N GLY A 219 7.18 26.73 0.66
CA GLY A 219 7.42 27.48 1.90
C GLY A 219 8.55 26.92 2.77
N PHE A 220 9.37 26.01 2.23
CA PHE A 220 10.61 25.57 2.84
C PHE A 220 11.81 26.19 2.13
N GLU A 221 12.82 26.54 2.90
CA GLU A 221 14.12 26.98 2.39
C GLU A 221 14.89 25.75 1.89
N GLN A 222 15.37 25.83 0.64
CA GLN A 222 16.24 24.82 0.07
C GLN A 222 17.68 25.05 0.55
N MET A 223 18.26 24.06 1.22
CA MET A 223 19.63 24.11 1.71
C MET A 223 20.44 22.95 1.14
N GLU A 224 21.70 23.20 0.80
CA GLU A 224 22.61 22.11 0.46
C GLU A 224 22.91 21.27 1.72
N GLY A 225 23.03 19.95 1.56
CA GLY A 225 23.40 19.07 2.66
C GLY A 225 24.89 19.15 2.98
N ASP A 226 25.25 19.52 4.21
CA ASP A 226 26.66 19.61 4.65
C ASP A 226 27.34 18.25 4.87
N ARG A 227 26.55 17.17 4.95
CA ARG A 227 27.04 15.82 5.23
C ARG A 227 27.21 15.02 3.93
N PRO A 228 28.16 14.07 3.89
CA PRO A 228 28.24 13.10 2.80
C PRO A 228 26.88 12.44 2.59
N ASN A 229 26.54 12.15 1.33
CA ASN A 229 25.34 11.43 0.91
C ASN A 229 24.01 12.18 1.07
N ILE A 230 23.95 13.35 1.73
CA ILE A 230 22.74 14.18 1.78
C ILE A 230 22.67 15.01 0.51
N VAL A 231 21.86 14.55 -0.44
CA VAL A 231 21.70 15.20 -1.76
C VAL A 231 21.00 16.54 -1.61
N GLN A 232 19.95 16.59 -0.79
CA GLN A 232 19.13 17.79 -0.63
C GLN A 232 18.50 17.87 0.75
N LYS A 233 18.39 19.09 1.29
CA LYS A 233 17.70 19.40 2.54
C LYS A 233 16.69 20.53 2.33
N TRP A 234 15.51 20.43 2.91
CA TRP A 234 14.55 21.53 2.98
C TRP A 234 14.19 21.79 4.44
N ILE A 235 14.19 23.06 4.84
CA ILE A 235 13.91 23.46 6.21
C ILE A 235 12.81 24.50 6.22
N LYS A 236 11.83 24.32 7.11
CA LYS A 236 10.92 25.39 7.49
C LYS A 236 11.18 25.71 8.96
N LYS A 237 11.43 26.98 9.23
CA LYS A 237 11.70 27.49 10.56
C LYS A 237 10.85 28.73 10.83
N ARG A 238 9.88 28.63 11.74
CA ARG A 238 9.13 29.78 12.26
C ARG A 238 9.59 30.23 13.66
N GLY A 239 10.46 29.44 14.29
CA GLY A 239 11.06 29.66 15.61
C GLY A 239 12.14 28.61 15.90
N LYS A 240 12.66 28.51 17.13
CA LYS A 240 13.56 27.39 17.50
C LYS A 240 12.83 26.05 17.59
N GLU A 241 11.57 26.07 18.02
CA GLU A 241 10.73 24.89 18.30
C GLU A 241 9.90 24.45 17.07
N ASP A 242 9.56 25.38 16.17
CA ASP A 242 8.79 25.11 14.94
C ASP A 242 9.68 24.71 13.74
N MET A 243 10.65 23.83 13.96
CA MET A 243 11.56 23.37 12.91
C MET A 243 11.10 22.05 12.30
N VAL A 244 10.81 22.06 11.01
CA VAL A 244 10.57 20.85 10.20
C VAL A 244 11.68 20.73 9.16
N ILE A 245 12.23 19.53 9.05
CA ILE A 245 13.32 19.23 8.12
C ILE A 245 12.88 18.07 7.22
N PHE A 246 13.04 18.24 5.92
CA PHE A 246 13.06 17.15 4.95
C PHE A 246 14.48 16.95 4.44
N MET A 247 14.92 15.70 4.32
CA MET A 247 16.23 15.34 3.80
C MET A 247 16.11 14.21 2.79
N VAL A 248 16.87 14.32 1.70
CA VAL A 248 17.06 13.27 0.71
C VAL A 248 18.49 12.77 0.81
N LEU A 249 18.65 11.46 0.93
CA LEU A 249 19.93 10.80 1.05
C LEU A 249 20.08 9.70 0.01
N VAL A 250 21.28 9.61 -0.58
CA VAL A 250 21.64 8.53 -1.51
C VAL A 250 22.96 7.92 -1.08
N LYS A 251 23.01 6.60 -0.87
CA LYS A 251 24.23 5.83 -0.59
C LYS A 251 24.46 4.78 -1.66
N ASN A 252 25.70 4.35 -1.84
CA ASN A 252 25.98 3.11 -2.56
C ASN A 252 25.65 1.94 -1.63
N LEU A 253 25.11 0.88 -2.21
CA LEU A 253 24.98 -0.41 -1.54
C LEU A 253 26.34 -1.11 -1.52
N PRO A 254 26.60 -1.96 -0.50
CA PRO A 254 27.73 -2.89 -0.52
C PRO A 254 27.71 -3.77 -1.78
N ASP A 255 28.88 -4.17 -2.26
CA ASP A 255 29.00 -4.95 -3.51
C ASP A 255 28.28 -6.30 -3.41
N GLU A 256 28.16 -6.86 -2.21
CA GLU A 256 27.44 -8.11 -1.93
C GLU A 256 25.92 -7.98 -2.15
N MET A 257 25.40 -6.75 -2.16
CA MET A 257 24.00 -6.46 -2.43
C MET A 257 23.73 -6.14 -3.90
N HIS A 258 24.76 -6.03 -4.73
CA HIS A 258 24.57 -5.75 -6.16
C HIS A 258 24.02 -6.99 -6.86
N GLY A 259 23.14 -6.77 -7.83
CA GLY A 259 22.53 -7.86 -8.61
C GLY A 259 21.33 -8.54 -7.94
N ILE A 260 20.94 -8.14 -6.72
CA ILE A 260 19.66 -8.54 -6.13
C ILE A 260 18.54 -7.91 -6.96
N SER A 261 17.62 -8.74 -7.45
CA SER A 261 16.49 -8.27 -8.25
C SER A 261 15.45 -7.54 -7.40
N GLN A 262 14.67 -6.65 -8.03
CA GLN A 262 13.56 -5.97 -7.36
C GLN A 262 12.54 -6.95 -6.77
N ASN A 263 12.29 -8.08 -7.44
CA ASN A 263 11.39 -9.10 -6.91
C ASN A 263 11.96 -9.76 -5.64
N GLU A 264 13.27 -10.00 -5.57
CA GLU A 264 13.91 -10.50 -4.34
C GLU A 264 13.81 -9.49 -3.20
N TYR A 265 14.04 -8.20 -3.47
CA TYR A 265 13.81 -7.15 -2.47
C TYR A 265 12.35 -7.09 -2.03
N MET A 266 11.39 -7.18 -2.96
CA MET A 266 9.98 -7.25 -2.61
C MET A 266 9.68 -8.42 -1.67
N GLN A 267 10.15 -9.63 -2.01
CA GLN A 267 9.93 -10.81 -1.18
C GLN A 267 10.55 -10.62 0.22
N TYR A 268 11.78 -10.11 0.28
CA TYR A 268 12.50 -9.87 1.52
C TYR A 268 11.82 -8.83 2.42
N PHE A 269 11.38 -7.69 1.87
CA PHE A 269 10.70 -6.64 2.64
C PHE A 269 9.25 -6.98 2.99
N LYS A 270 8.52 -7.66 2.10
CA LYS A 270 7.09 -7.91 2.28
C LYS A 270 6.80 -9.16 3.10
N TYR A 271 7.61 -10.21 2.95
CA TYR A 271 7.37 -11.52 3.53
C TYR A 271 8.53 -12.05 4.38
N GLY A 272 9.72 -11.46 4.26
CA GLY A 272 10.90 -11.79 5.07
C GLY A 272 11.10 -10.85 6.26
N SER A 273 12.32 -10.83 6.80
CA SER A 273 12.74 -9.97 7.91
C SER A 273 13.16 -8.56 7.47
N GLY A 274 13.03 -8.21 6.18
CA GLY A 274 13.69 -7.02 5.64
C GLY A 274 13.25 -5.69 6.27
N VAL A 275 12.00 -5.57 6.74
CA VAL A 275 11.56 -4.38 7.47
C VAL A 275 12.23 -4.29 8.85
N ASP A 276 12.39 -5.42 9.52
CA ASP A 276 13.01 -5.49 10.85
C ASP A 276 14.53 -5.35 10.80
N ASP A 277 15.18 -5.88 9.76
CA ASP A 277 16.64 -5.82 9.59
C ASP A 277 17.13 -4.40 9.23
N TYR A 278 16.25 -3.55 8.66
CA TYR A 278 16.58 -2.21 8.18
C TYR A 278 16.07 -1.06 9.04
N LYS A 279 15.22 -1.32 10.03
CA LYS A 279 14.82 -0.26 10.98
C LYS A 279 16.05 0.17 11.78
N PRO A 280 16.16 1.45 12.17
CA PRO A 280 17.33 1.92 12.88
C PRO A 280 17.37 1.30 14.28
N ASP A 281 18.52 0.73 14.63
CA ASP A 281 18.82 0.21 15.95
C ASP A 281 19.52 1.25 16.84
N ASP A 282 19.42 1.03 18.14
CA ASP A 282 20.10 1.82 19.16
C ASP A 282 21.61 1.89 18.87
N THR A 283 22.15 3.10 19.02
CA THR A 283 23.59 3.36 18.96
C THR A 283 24.04 3.91 20.30
N HIS A 284 25.36 3.98 20.51
CA HIS A 284 25.93 4.55 21.74
C HIS A 284 25.41 5.96 22.08
N ASN A 285 24.98 6.75 21.08
CA ASN A 285 24.57 8.14 21.27
C ASN A 285 23.09 8.41 20.97
N PHE A 286 22.36 7.44 20.42
CA PHE A 286 20.97 7.60 20.00
C PHE A 286 20.18 6.34 20.28
N LYS A 287 19.06 6.49 20.99
CA LYS A 287 18.04 5.46 21.14
C LYS A 287 16.92 5.70 20.15
N PHE A 288 16.42 4.64 19.53
CA PHE A 288 15.32 4.70 18.57
C PHE A 288 14.12 3.93 19.10
N ASN A 289 12.96 4.60 19.09
CA ASN A 289 11.68 3.97 19.38
C ASN A 289 10.82 4.03 18.12
N ILE A 290 10.69 2.89 17.45
CA ILE A 290 9.91 2.73 16.22
C ILE A 290 8.46 2.47 16.60
N ALA A 291 7.59 3.44 16.28
CA ALA A 291 6.16 3.33 16.52
C ALA A 291 5.44 2.58 15.40
N LYS A 292 5.95 2.68 14.17
CA LYS A 292 5.38 2.01 13.00
C LYS A 292 6.48 1.69 12.00
N SER A 293 6.49 0.47 11.47
CA SER A 293 7.36 0.06 10.37
C SER A 293 6.60 -0.88 9.45
N ASN A 294 6.68 -0.69 8.13
CA ASN A 294 5.99 -1.52 7.14
C ASN A 294 6.77 -1.56 5.83
N TYR A 295 6.51 -2.60 5.04
CA TYR A 295 6.84 -2.61 3.61
C TYR A 295 6.22 -1.40 2.90
N TYR A 296 6.95 -0.85 1.94
CA TYR A 296 6.53 0.33 1.18
C TYR A 296 7.02 0.25 -0.28
N THR A 297 6.31 0.92 -1.18
CA THR A 297 6.69 1.06 -2.59
C THR A 297 6.80 2.53 -2.95
N LEU A 298 7.89 2.91 -3.61
CA LEU A 298 8.15 4.27 -4.06
C LEU A 298 8.49 4.24 -5.56
N ASP A 299 7.58 4.74 -6.39
CA ASP A 299 7.74 4.78 -7.85
C ASP A 299 8.22 3.41 -8.40
N ASN A 300 7.47 2.35 -8.07
CA ASN A 300 7.73 0.93 -8.34
C ASN A 300 8.94 0.27 -7.68
N TYR A 301 9.78 0.99 -6.95
CA TYR A 301 10.85 0.39 -6.17
C TYR A 301 10.38 -0.04 -4.80
N TYR A 302 10.89 -1.18 -4.33
CA TYR A 302 10.49 -1.77 -3.06
C TYR A 302 11.40 -1.35 -1.93
N GLY A 303 10.80 -1.21 -0.75
CA GLY A 303 11.54 -0.88 0.45
C GLY A 303 10.62 -0.79 1.65
N LEU A 304 10.88 0.20 2.49
CA LEU A 304 10.30 0.29 3.80
C LEU A 304 9.97 1.72 4.20
N TYR A 305 8.91 1.80 5.00
CA TYR A 305 8.47 2.98 5.72
C TYR A 305 8.69 2.71 7.19
N TYR A 306 9.28 3.65 7.92
CA TYR A 306 9.19 3.66 9.37
C TYR A 306 8.98 5.05 9.95
N GLU A 307 8.35 5.08 11.10
CA GLU A 307 8.01 6.25 11.87
C GLU A 307 8.35 5.97 13.34
N GLY A 308 8.94 6.96 14.00
CA GLY A 308 9.34 6.82 15.38
C GLY A 308 9.84 8.10 16.01
N LYS A 309 10.42 7.94 17.19
CA LYS A 309 11.17 8.99 17.88
C LYS A 309 12.59 8.52 18.16
N SER A 310 13.51 9.47 18.22
CA SER A 310 14.89 9.24 18.62
C SER A 310 15.25 10.15 19.77
N GLU A 311 15.94 9.61 20.76
CA GLU A 311 16.49 10.35 21.89
C GLU A 311 18.02 10.26 21.80
N GLY A 312 18.71 11.38 21.90
CA GLY A 312 20.17 11.38 21.91
C GLY A 312 20.76 12.53 22.70
N GLU A 313 22.01 12.39 23.11
CA GLU A 313 22.73 13.43 23.84
C GLU A 313 23.58 14.27 22.88
N ARG A 314 23.49 15.60 22.99
CA ARG A 314 24.39 16.54 22.29
C ARG A 314 24.84 17.64 23.22
N LEU A 315 26.16 17.73 23.41
CA LEU A 315 26.80 18.75 24.25
C LEU A 315 26.17 18.82 25.65
N GLY A 316 25.89 17.66 26.26
CA GLY A 316 25.24 17.56 27.58
C GLY A 316 23.72 17.79 27.60
N ASN A 317 23.09 18.03 26.45
CA ASN A 317 21.65 18.21 26.34
C ASN A 317 20.98 16.99 25.72
N ASN A 318 19.87 16.55 26.31
CA ASN A 318 19.01 15.55 25.69
C ASN A 318 18.20 16.20 24.57
N VAL A 319 18.25 15.58 23.39
CA VAL A 319 17.51 16.01 22.20
C VAL A 319 16.59 14.86 21.82
N GLU A 320 15.28 15.12 21.87
CA GLU A 320 14.27 14.22 21.31
C GLU A 320 13.87 14.74 19.93
N SER A 321 13.72 13.85 18.95
CA SER A 321 13.15 14.20 17.65
C SER A 321 12.25 13.10 17.11
N TYR A 322 11.18 13.50 16.44
CA TYR A 322 10.23 12.64 15.75
C TYR A 322 10.60 12.56 14.28
N TYR A 323 10.48 11.37 13.67
CA TYR A 323 10.85 11.19 12.27
C TYR A 323 9.95 10.21 11.52
N ILE A 324 9.87 10.41 10.20
CA ILE A 324 9.36 9.44 9.23
C ILE A 324 10.47 9.24 8.20
N THR A 325 10.73 8.00 7.82
CA THR A 325 11.61 7.68 6.72
C THR A 325 10.92 6.75 5.74
N VAL A 326 11.08 7.06 4.46
CA VAL A 326 10.89 6.11 3.36
C VAL A 326 12.26 5.79 2.81
N GLN A 327 12.54 4.51 2.59
CA GLN A 327 13.78 4.03 2.00
C GLN A 327 13.46 2.96 0.96
N VAL A 328 14.15 3.00 -0.18
CA VAL A 328 14.07 1.99 -1.25
C VAL A 328 15.46 1.65 -1.76
N LEU A 329 15.59 0.43 -2.28
CA LEU A 329 16.84 -0.11 -2.82
C LEU A 329 16.74 -0.19 -4.36
N LEU A 330 17.69 0.43 -5.06
CA LEU A 330 17.71 0.51 -6.52
C LEU A 330 19.08 0.08 -7.03
N ASP A 331 19.19 -1.09 -7.65
CA ASP A 331 20.44 -1.60 -8.24
C ASP A 331 21.65 -1.49 -7.26
N LYS A 332 22.49 -0.47 -7.43
CA LYS A 332 23.67 -0.19 -6.60
C LYS A 332 23.47 0.92 -5.55
N HIS A 333 22.26 1.46 -5.42
CA HIS A 333 21.95 2.63 -4.60
C HIS A 333 20.88 2.34 -3.55
N MET A 334 21.01 3.00 -2.41
CA MET A 334 19.95 3.16 -1.42
C MET A 334 19.48 4.60 -1.48
N PHE A 335 18.20 4.82 -1.76
CA PHE A 335 17.54 6.12 -1.73
C PHE A 335 16.68 6.25 -0.48
N SER A 336 16.75 7.39 0.20
CA SER A 336 15.96 7.64 1.40
C SER A 336 15.47 9.08 1.48
N ILE A 337 14.23 9.25 1.92
CA ILE A 337 13.65 10.54 2.29
C ILE A 337 13.22 10.47 3.73
N THR A 338 13.69 11.44 4.52
CA THR A 338 13.34 11.56 5.93
C THR A 338 12.68 12.91 6.19
N MET A 339 11.58 12.90 6.93
CA MET A 339 11.06 14.08 7.62
C MET A 339 11.43 13.98 9.10
N SER A 340 11.83 15.08 9.72
CA SER A 340 12.01 15.16 11.16
C SER A 340 11.56 16.50 11.75
N ALA A 341 11.07 16.47 12.99
CA ALA A 341 10.79 17.66 13.80
C ALA A 341 11.09 17.38 15.29
N PHE A 342 11.30 18.42 16.09
CA PHE A 342 11.57 18.29 17.53
C PHE A 342 10.28 18.25 18.37
N GLU A 343 9.19 18.82 17.85
CA GLU A 343 7.89 18.83 18.51
C GLU A 343 6.91 17.87 17.84
N LYS A 344 6.18 17.09 18.63
CA LYS A 344 5.26 16.07 18.14
C LYS A 344 4.09 16.66 17.34
N ASP A 345 3.53 17.78 17.76
CA ASP A 345 2.39 18.41 17.07
C ASP A 345 2.80 18.99 15.71
N ILE A 346 4.02 19.55 15.65
CA ILE A 346 4.63 20.01 14.41
C ILE A 346 4.91 18.84 13.47
N PHE A 347 5.43 17.74 14.02
CA PHE A 347 5.64 16.49 13.28
C PHE A 347 4.32 15.96 12.68
N ASP A 348 3.29 15.80 13.52
CA ASP A 348 2.00 15.22 13.14
C ASP A 348 1.27 16.08 12.09
N SER A 349 1.32 17.40 12.23
CA SER A 349 0.69 18.33 11.27
C SER A 349 1.32 18.30 9.87
N ASN A 350 2.59 17.85 9.75
CA ASN A 350 3.34 17.80 8.50
C ASN A 350 3.41 16.41 7.84
N LYS A 351 2.84 15.36 8.46
CA LYS A 351 2.80 14.00 7.90
C LYS A 351 2.24 13.94 6.48
N GLU A 352 1.18 14.69 6.23
CA GLU A 352 0.56 14.68 4.91
C GLU A 352 1.41 15.37 3.84
N LEU A 353 2.14 16.43 4.23
CA LEU A 353 3.12 17.04 3.33
C LEU A 353 4.25 16.07 3.01
N PHE A 354 4.71 15.27 3.99
CA PHE A 354 5.70 14.22 3.74
C PHE A 354 5.20 13.18 2.74
N ARG A 355 3.95 12.71 2.88
CA ARG A 355 3.37 11.75 1.93
C ARG A 355 3.29 12.31 0.52
N LEU A 356 2.84 13.56 0.38
CA LEU A 356 2.83 14.24 -0.92
C LEU A 356 4.25 14.34 -1.50
N LEU A 357 5.24 14.70 -0.67
CA LEU A 357 6.63 14.79 -1.07
C LEU A 357 7.19 13.43 -1.54
N ALA A 358 6.99 12.37 -0.76
CA ALA A 358 7.42 11.02 -1.10
C ALA A 358 6.73 10.53 -2.38
N ASN A 359 5.41 10.68 -2.51
CA ASN A 359 4.68 10.31 -3.73
C ASN A 359 5.02 11.15 -4.96
N SER A 360 5.81 12.22 -4.81
CA SER A 360 6.31 13.02 -5.93
C SER A 360 7.65 12.54 -6.48
N VAL A 361 8.27 11.54 -5.85
CA VAL A 361 9.52 10.96 -6.32
C VAL A 361 9.29 10.22 -7.63
N ILE A 362 10.18 10.44 -8.58
CA ILE A 362 10.24 9.72 -9.85
C ILE A 362 11.68 9.28 -10.08
N PHE A 363 11.90 8.03 -10.45
CA PHE A 363 13.17 7.49 -10.96
C PHE A 363 13.03 7.29 -12.47
N PRO A 364 13.47 8.25 -13.32
CA PRO A 364 13.17 8.21 -14.75
C PRO A 364 13.73 6.99 -15.47
N ASP A 365 14.85 6.43 -15.00
CA ASP A 365 15.58 5.36 -15.69
C ASP A 365 14.81 4.02 -15.73
N GLN A 366 13.66 3.91 -15.06
CA GLN A 366 12.80 2.72 -15.09
C GLN A 366 11.77 2.71 -16.23
N TYR A 367 11.57 3.84 -16.90
CA TYR A 367 10.59 4.06 -17.97
C TYR A 367 11.31 4.29 -19.30
#